data_AF-A0A0L0KKH0-F1
#
_entry.id   AF-A0A0L0KKH0-F1
#
_cell.length_a   1.000
_cell.length_b   1.000
_cell.length_c   1.000
_cell.angle_alpha   90.00
_cell.angle_beta   90.00
_cell.angle_gamma   90.00
#
_symmetry.space_group_name_H-M   'P 1'
#
loop_
_entity.id
_entity.type
_entity.pdbx_description
1 polymer ?
#
loop_
_entity_poly.entity_id
_entity_poly.type
_entity_poly.pdbx_seq_one_letter_code
_entity_poly.pdbx_strand_id
1 'polypeptide(L)'
;MYGSMPTPECRVLADGLANARPQDFAERFRQAVTDDFGAVAQLHQLLEAASEWCRAHGDRGSAAELDAVAGRLTDLGEELHLVGDRVQAALARSLTDANGAGPAPALPPPSSPAVTAVAHRSR
;
A
#
# COMPACT_ATOMS: atom_id res chain seq x y z
N MET A 1 -13.76 10.74 -27.94
CA MET A 1 -12.73 9.92 -27.27
C MET A 1 -11.57 10.83 -26.89
N TYR A 2 -11.68 11.56 -25.78
CA TYR A 2 -10.53 12.26 -25.21
C TYR A 2 -9.84 11.28 -24.27
N GLY A 3 -8.79 10.62 -24.76
CA GLY A 3 -7.84 9.96 -23.87
C GLY A 3 -7.05 11.08 -23.20
N SER A 4 -7.47 11.49 -21.99
CA SER A 4 -6.65 12.36 -21.15
C SER A 4 -5.28 11.71 -21.04
N MET A 5 -4.27 12.33 -21.65
CA MET A 5 -2.90 11.98 -21.34
C MET A 5 -2.73 12.20 -19.82
N PRO A 6 -2.13 11.25 -19.10
CA PRO A 6 -1.76 11.49 -17.72
C PRO A 6 -0.93 12.77 -17.69
N THR A 7 -1.23 13.66 -16.73
CA THR A 7 -0.44 14.88 -16.55
C THR A 7 1.04 14.48 -16.39
N PRO A 8 1.99 15.33 -16.84
CA PRO A 8 3.41 15.00 -16.80
C PRO A 8 3.88 14.61 -15.38
N GLU A 9 3.22 15.13 -14.35
CA GLU A 9 3.46 14.80 -12.95
C GLU A 9 3.09 13.35 -12.61
N CYS A 10 1.94 12.85 -13.04
CA CYS A 10 1.55 11.44 -12.87
C CYS A 10 2.56 10.49 -13.55
N ARG A 11 3.12 10.89 -14.69
CA ARG A 11 4.13 10.07 -15.39
C ARG A 11 5.44 9.98 -14.62
N VAL A 12 5.91 11.09 -14.06
CA VAL A 12 7.13 11.12 -13.23
C VAL A 12 6.96 10.30 -11.96
N LEU A 13 5.78 10.35 -11.32
CA LEU A 13 5.46 9.50 -10.17
C LEU A 13 5.45 8.02 -10.53
N ALA A 14 4.81 7.65 -11.65
CA ALA A 14 4.77 6.28 -12.13
C ALA A 14 6.17 5.73 -12.45
N ASP A 15 7.00 6.51 -13.14
CA ASP A 15 8.40 6.16 -13.43
C ASP A 15 9.21 6.05 -12.13
N GLY A 16 8.96 6.93 -11.16
CA GLY A 16 9.62 6.93 -9.85
C GLY A 16 9.26 5.72 -8.98
N LEU A 17 8.04 5.20 -9.11
CA LEU A 17 7.58 3.95 -8.48
C LEU A 17 8.15 2.72 -9.19
N ALA A 18 8.12 2.71 -10.53
CA ALA A 18 8.60 1.58 -11.32
C ALA A 18 10.09 1.27 -11.09
N ASN A 19 10.87 2.30 -10.78
CA ASN A 19 12.31 2.20 -10.53
C ASN A 19 12.67 2.20 -9.02
N ALA A 20 11.68 2.17 -8.11
CA ALA A 20 11.94 2.20 -6.68
C ALA A 20 12.54 0.87 -6.19
N ARG A 21 13.48 0.95 -5.24
CA ARG A 21 13.91 -0.24 -4.50
C ARG A 21 12.76 -0.74 -3.61
N PRO A 22 12.67 -2.04 -3.29
CA PRO A 22 11.57 -2.57 -2.47
C PRO A 22 11.40 -1.84 -1.12
N GLN A 23 12.50 -1.46 -0.50
CA GLN A 23 12.54 -0.70 0.76
C GLN A 23 12.06 0.75 0.64
N ASP A 24 12.20 1.37 -0.54
CA ASP A 24 11.76 2.75 -0.81
C ASP A 24 10.35 2.79 -1.44
N PHE A 25 9.89 1.65 -1.98
CA PHE A 25 8.62 1.52 -2.69
C PHE A 25 7.42 1.82 -1.78
N ALA A 26 7.38 1.26 -0.56
CA ALA A 26 6.27 1.54 0.38
C ALA A 26 6.10 3.03 0.62
N GLU A 27 7.20 3.72 0.92
CA GLU A 27 7.15 5.14 1.27
C GLU A 27 6.79 6.00 0.06
N ARG A 28 7.36 5.70 -1.12
CA ARG A 28 6.99 6.39 -2.37
C ARG A 28 5.55 6.14 -2.78
N PHE A 29 5.06 4.91 -2.62
CA PHE A 29 3.67 4.56 -2.92
C PHE A 29 2.71 5.25 -1.96
N ARG A 30 3.03 5.25 -0.67
CA ARG A 30 2.28 5.99 0.36
C ARG A 30 2.22 7.48 0.03
N GLN A 31 3.37 8.08 -0.30
CA GLN A 31 3.45 9.51 -0.62
C GLN A 31 2.61 9.85 -1.86
N ALA A 32 2.76 9.08 -2.94
CA ALA A 32 1.98 9.29 -4.17
C ALA A 32 0.47 9.16 -3.91
N VAL A 33 0.06 8.09 -3.23
CA VAL A 33 -1.34 7.84 -2.89
C VAL A 33 -1.90 8.92 -1.93
N THR A 34 -1.08 9.41 -0.98
CA THR A 34 -1.48 10.49 -0.05
C THR A 34 -1.65 11.84 -0.75
N ASP A 35 -0.73 12.19 -1.63
CA ASP A 35 -0.79 13.44 -2.40
C ASP A 35 -1.99 13.41 -3.37
N ASP A 36 -2.25 12.26 -4.00
CA ASP A 36 -3.42 12.06 -4.86
C ASP A 36 -4.74 12.08 -4.06
N PHE A 37 -4.79 11.59 -2.82
CA PHE A 37 -5.95 11.80 -1.94
C PHE A 37 -6.22 13.27 -1.68
N GLY A 38 -5.15 14.06 -1.50
CA GLY A 38 -5.26 15.50 -1.36
C GLY A 38 -5.97 16.13 -2.55
N ALA A 39 -5.63 15.70 -3.77
CA ALA A 39 -6.27 16.16 -5.00
C ALA A 39 -7.73 15.69 -5.12
N VAL A 40 -8.04 14.44 -4.79
CA VAL A 40 -9.42 13.90 -4.82
C VAL A 40 -10.31 14.62 -3.81
N ALA A 41 -9.84 14.84 -2.58
CA ALA A 41 -10.57 15.56 -1.55
C ALA A 41 -10.82 17.03 -1.95
N GLN A 42 -9.83 17.70 -2.55
CA GLN A 42 -10.00 19.06 -3.07
C GLN A 42 -11.04 19.12 -4.20
N LEU A 43 -11.01 18.15 -5.12
CA LEU A 43 -11.98 18.08 -6.21
C LEU A 43 -13.39 17.81 -5.68
N HIS A 44 -13.55 16.94 -4.69
CA HIS A 44 -14.83 16.71 -4.01
C HIS A 44 -15.40 18.01 -3.44
N GLN A 45 -14.60 18.74 -2.65
CA GLN A 45 -15.01 20.02 -2.05
C GLN A 45 -15.41 21.06 -3.11
N LEU A 46 -14.67 21.12 -4.23
CA LEU A 46 -15.01 22.00 -5.35
C LEU A 46 -16.37 21.65 -5.98
N LEU A 47 -16.65 20.36 -6.16
CA LEU A 47 -17.91 19.89 -6.76
C LEU A 47 -19.09 20.11 -5.83
N GLU A 48 -18.93 19.91 -4.51
CA GLU A 48 -19.96 20.25 -3.52
C GLU A 48 -20.28 21.75 -3.56
N ALA A 49 -19.26 22.61 -3.55
CA ALA A 49 -19.45 24.06 -3.63
C ALA A 49 -20.14 24.48 -4.94
N ALA A 50 -19.78 23.86 -6.06
CA ALA A 50 -20.44 24.09 -7.35
C ALA A 50 -21.90 23.62 -7.35
N SER A 51 -22.18 22.46 -6.75
CA SER A 51 -23.54 21.93 -6.60
C SER A 51 -24.42 22.86 -5.76
N GLU A 52 -23.91 23.34 -4.61
CA GLU A 52 -24.58 24.35 -3.78
C GLU A 52 -24.88 25.63 -4.56
N TRP A 53 -23.91 26.12 -5.33
CA TRP A 53 -24.10 27.28 -6.18
C TRP A 53 -25.22 27.03 -7.22
N CYS A 54 -25.22 25.89 -7.90
CA CYS A 54 -26.27 25.51 -8.86
C CYS A 54 -27.66 25.48 -8.19
N ARG A 55 -27.79 24.91 -6.99
CA ARG A 55 -29.06 24.91 -6.23
C ARG A 55 -29.55 26.31 -5.90
N ALA A 56 -28.64 27.17 -5.45
CA ALA A 56 -28.95 28.57 -5.11
C ALA A 56 -29.42 29.38 -6.34
N HIS A 57 -28.97 29.01 -7.54
CA HIS A 57 -29.30 29.68 -8.80
C HIS A 57 -30.40 28.96 -9.61
N GLY A 58 -31.06 27.95 -9.03
CA GLY A 58 -32.20 27.26 -9.62
C GLY A 58 -31.86 26.16 -10.62
N ASP A 59 -30.58 25.88 -10.87
CA ASP A 59 -30.13 24.80 -11.74
C ASP A 59 -30.01 23.47 -10.98
N ARG A 60 -31.17 22.88 -10.68
CA ARG A 60 -31.24 21.62 -9.92
C ARG A 60 -30.70 20.42 -10.70
N GLY A 61 -30.69 20.48 -12.03
CA GLY A 61 -30.18 19.41 -12.89
C GLY A 61 -28.66 19.29 -12.76
N SER A 62 -27.95 20.39 -12.99
CA SER A 62 -26.49 20.44 -12.82
C SER A 62 -26.06 20.16 -11.38
N ALA A 63 -26.82 20.62 -10.38
CA ALA A 63 -26.54 20.29 -8.98
C ALA A 63 -26.56 18.78 -8.72
N ALA A 64 -27.59 18.07 -9.21
CA ALA A 64 -27.68 16.62 -9.03
C ALA A 64 -26.57 15.85 -9.75
N GLU A 65 -26.15 16.32 -10.94
CA GLU A 65 -25.01 15.74 -11.65
C GLU A 65 -23.70 15.93 -10.87
N LEU A 66 -23.47 17.13 -10.35
CA LEU A 66 -22.29 17.46 -9.56
C LEU A 66 -22.23 16.65 -8.25
N ASP A 67 -23.35 16.50 -7.55
CA ASP A 67 -23.46 15.64 -6.36
C ASP A 67 -23.13 14.19 -6.70
N ALA A 68 -23.66 13.67 -7.80
CA ALA A 68 -23.40 12.29 -8.23
C ALA A 68 -21.92 12.08 -8.57
N VAL A 69 -21.22 13.10 -9.06
CA VAL A 69 -19.77 13.05 -9.27
C VAL A 69 -19.01 13.12 -7.94
N ALA A 70 -19.41 14.01 -7.03
CA ALA A 70 -18.81 14.12 -5.71
C ALA A 70 -18.93 12.79 -4.94
N GLY A 71 -20.11 12.16 -4.92
CA GLY A 71 -20.30 10.86 -4.26
C GLY A 71 -19.36 9.77 -4.79
N ARG A 72 -19.18 9.67 -6.11
CA ARG A 72 -18.22 8.70 -6.68
C ARG A 72 -16.76 8.99 -6.32
N LEU A 73 -16.39 10.26 -6.12
CA LEU A 73 -15.03 10.61 -5.68
C LEU A 73 -14.81 10.21 -4.22
N THR A 74 -15.83 10.31 -3.38
CA THR A 74 -15.78 9.81 -2.00
C THR A 74 -15.58 8.31 -1.98
N ASP A 75 -16.40 7.55 -2.71
CA ASP A 75 -16.27 6.10 -2.81
C ASP A 75 -14.87 5.70 -3.31
N LEU A 76 -14.36 6.38 -4.35
CA LEU A 76 -13.02 6.15 -4.90
C LEU A 76 -11.92 6.48 -3.87
N GLY A 77 -12.07 7.58 -3.12
CA GLY A 77 -11.13 7.96 -2.06
C GLY A 77 -11.05 6.88 -0.97
N GLU A 78 -12.19 6.34 -0.55
CA GLU A 78 -12.23 5.24 0.42
C GLU A 78 -11.59 3.95 -0.13
N GLU A 79 -11.89 3.57 -1.36
CA GLU A 79 -11.30 2.38 -2.00
C GLU A 79 -9.78 2.49 -2.12
N LEU A 80 -9.30 3.63 -2.61
CA LEU A 80 -7.88 3.90 -2.72
C LEU A 80 -7.21 3.87 -1.35
N HIS A 81 -7.86 4.37 -0.30
CA HIS A 81 -7.31 4.36 1.07
C HIS A 81 -7.10 2.92 1.56
N LEU A 82 -8.11 2.07 1.38
CA LEU A 82 -8.03 0.65 1.71
C LEU A 82 -6.96 -0.09 0.90
N VAL A 83 -6.79 0.26 -0.38
CA VAL A 83 -5.72 -0.31 -1.22
C VAL A 83 -4.35 0.12 -0.70
N GLY A 84 -4.18 1.39 -0.34
CA GLY A 84 -2.97 1.91 0.30
C GLY A 84 -2.55 1.08 1.52
N ASP A 85 -3.48 0.90 2.46
CA ASP A 85 -3.26 0.11 3.68
C ASP A 85 -2.90 -1.34 3.39
N ARG A 86 -3.60 -1.98 2.44
CA ARG A 86 -3.33 -3.39 2.05
C ARG A 86 -1.96 -3.57 1.44
N VAL A 87 -1.54 -2.67 0.55
CA VAL A 87 -0.22 -2.70 -0.08
C VAL A 87 0.87 -2.51 0.97
N GLN A 88 0.69 -1.56 1.89
CA GLN A 88 1.62 -1.33 2.99
C GLN A 88 1.75 -2.57 3.89
N ALA A 89 0.64 -3.17 4.28
CA ALA A 89 0.63 -4.39 5.10
C ALA A 89 1.25 -5.60 4.38
N ALA A 90 1.07 -5.71 3.06
CA ALA A 90 1.70 -6.76 2.26
C ALA A 90 3.23 -6.57 2.19
N LEU A 91 3.71 -5.34 1.99
CA LEU A 91 5.14 -5.08 1.89
C LEU A 91 5.84 -5.26 3.25
N ALA A 92 5.23 -4.79 4.35
CA ALA A 92 5.76 -4.98 5.70
C ALA A 92 5.95 -6.47 6.04
N ARG A 93 4.99 -7.32 5.66
CA ARG A 93 5.11 -8.78 5.81
C ARG A 93 6.25 -9.35 4.98
N SER A 94 6.31 -9.00 3.69
CA SER A 94 7.37 -9.50 2.80
C SER A 94 8.78 -9.13 3.26
N LEU A 95 8.98 -7.92 3.81
CA LEU A 95 10.25 -7.49 4.36
C LEU A 95 10.58 -8.21 5.68
N THR A 96 9.58 -8.51 6.50
CA THR A 96 9.75 -9.29 7.74
C THR A 96 10.13 -10.74 7.43
N ASP A 97 9.49 -11.36 6.44
CA ASP A 97 9.79 -12.72 6.01
C ASP A 97 11.19 -12.83 5.39
N ALA A 98 11.61 -11.82 4.61
CA ALA A 98 12.95 -11.75 4.04
C ALA A 98 14.05 -11.58 5.11
N ASN A 99 13.75 -10.88 6.21
CA ASN A 99 14.68 -10.69 7.33
C ASN A 99 14.59 -11.78 8.41
N GLY A 100 13.50 -12.57 8.41
CA GLY A 100 13.26 -13.69 9.33
C GLY A 100 13.94 -15.00 8.92
N ALA A 101 14.55 -15.05 7.73
CA ALA A 101 15.39 -16.16 7.31
C ALA A 101 16.79 -16.08 7.95
N GLY A 102 16.87 -16.23 9.27
CA GLY A 102 18.13 -16.34 10.00
C GLY A 102 18.02 -17.15 11.29
N PRO A 103 19.10 -17.82 11.70
CA PRO A 103 19.49 -19.15 11.23
C PRO A 103 18.52 -20.25 11.71
N ALA A 104 18.52 -21.38 10.98
CA ALA A 104 17.83 -22.61 11.37
C ALA A 104 18.02 -22.93 12.87
N PRO A 105 17.00 -23.47 13.56
CA PRO A 105 17.18 -23.91 14.94
C PRO A 105 18.34 -24.90 14.96
N ALA A 106 19.39 -24.56 15.73
CA ALA A 106 20.55 -25.41 15.89
C ALA A 106 20.06 -26.79 16.32
N LEU A 107 20.21 -27.77 15.43
CA LEU A 107 19.98 -29.17 15.74
C LEU A 107 20.77 -29.50 17.02
N PRO A 108 20.14 -30.16 18.02
CA PRO A 108 20.86 -30.57 19.20
C PRO A 108 22.04 -31.48 18.80
N PRO A 109 23.21 -31.37 19.46
CA PRO A 109 24.37 -32.13 19.09
C PRO A 109 24.09 -33.64 19.19
N PRO A 110 24.68 -34.47 18.31
CA PRO A 110 24.51 -35.91 18.38
C PRO A 110 25.08 -36.42 19.72
N SER A 111 24.25 -37.11 20.48
CA SER A 111 24.69 -37.83 21.68
C SER A 111 25.67 -38.93 21.25
N SER A 112 26.95 -38.75 21.58
CA SER A 112 27.96 -39.79 21.39
C SER A 112 27.68 -40.95 22.37
N PRO A 113 27.64 -42.21 21.90
CA PRO A 113 27.59 -43.36 22.80
C PRO A 113 28.94 -43.49 23.53
N ALA A 114 28.89 -43.56 24.85
CA ALA A 114 30.05 -43.78 25.70
C ALA A 114 30.74 -45.11 25.33
N VAL A 115 32.03 -45.01 24.99
CA VAL A 115 32.94 -46.15 24.92
C VAL A 115 32.98 -46.80 26.30
N THR A 116 32.40 -47.99 26.43
CA THR A 116 32.59 -48.82 27.62
C THR A 116 33.91 -49.54 27.45
N ALA A 117 34.93 -49.10 28.20
CA ALA A 117 36.21 -49.77 28.29
C ALA A 117 36.43 -50.29 29.71
N VAL A 118 37.05 -51.49 29.79
CA VAL A 118 37.78 -52.08 30.93
C VAL A 118 36.88 -52.80 31.97
N ALA A 119 37.20 -53.98 32.50
CA ALA A 119 38.46 -54.70 32.63
C ALA A 119 38.26 -56.23 32.70
N HIS A 120 39.24 -56.91 32.13
CA HIS A 120 39.67 -58.28 32.44
C HIS A 120 40.21 -58.36 33.87
N ARG A 121 39.86 -59.39 34.66
CA ARG A 121 40.76 -59.95 35.68
C ARG A 121 40.42 -61.39 36.04
N SER A 122 41.39 -62.24 35.76
CA SER A 122 41.46 -63.64 36.15
C SER A 122 41.84 -63.76 37.63
N ARG A 123 41.25 -64.73 38.33
CA ARG A 123 41.97 -65.55 39.31
C ARG A 123 41.27 -66.87 39.52
#